data_AF-A0A3M2BEJ2-F1
#
_entry.id   AF-A0A3M2BEJ2-F1
#
_cell.length_a   1.000
_cell.length_b   1.000
_cell.length_c   1.000
_cell.angle_alpha   90.00
_cell.angle_beta   90.00
_cell.angle_gamma   90.00
#
_symmetry.space_group_name_H-M   'P 1'
#
loop_
_entity.id
_entity.type
_entity.pdbx_description
1 polymer ?
#
loop_
_entity_poly.entity_id
_entity_poly.type
_entity_poly.pdbx_seq_one_letter_code
_entity_poly.pdbx_strand_id
1 'polypeptide(L)'
;IRVHPLTHLERSDSGEVYLLVHVQMRDRWADICKGTGMMKIYLYRPTGPGGSGQEEQVLRWEIDLSDLNANAVFFDPATQTYRFRLWDLPTWVQQMAPGGDRKAAGPGQFRIIARLTTPTPEGGEVVLADEMLISR
;
A
#
# COMPACT_ATOMS: atom_id res chain seq x y z
N ILE A 1 5.15 -11.36 -1.61
CA ILE A 1 4.97 -10.22 -0.67
C ILE A 1 3.59 -10.30 -0.04
N ARG A 2 3.32 -9.55 1.03
CA ARG A 2 2.00 -9.44 1.65
C ARG A 2 1.69 -8.00 2.07
N VAL A 3 0.52 -7.47 1.73
CA VAL A 3 -0.04 -6.26 2.32
C VAL A 3 -0.57 -6.61 3.71
N HIS A 4 0.02 -6.04 4.75
CA HIS A 4 -0.23 -6.43 6.12
C HIS A 4 -1.52 -5.79 6.68
N PRO A 5 -2.30 -6.47 7.54
CA PRO A 5 -3.52 -5.92 8.15
C PRO A 5 -3.35 -4.66 9.00
N LEU A 6 -2.11 -4.28 9.32
CA LEU A 6 -1.81 -2.99 9.94
C LEU A 6 -1.91 -1.82 8.95
N THR A 7 -2.20 -2.07 7.68
CA THR A 7 -2.44 -1.02 6.71
C THR A 7 -3.74 -0.29 7.01
N HIS A 8 -3.65 1.03 7.24
CA HIS A 8 -4.80 1.84 7.63
C HIS A 8 -4.62 3.33 7.28
N LEU A 9 -5.72 4.07 7.34
CA LEU A 9 -5.72 5.53 7.21
C LEU A 9 -5.44 6.17 8.56
N GLU A 10 -4.55 7.16 8.57
CA GLU A 10 -4.14 7.90 9.76
C GLU A 10 -4.15 9.41 9.48
N ARG A 11 -4.14 10.22 10.52
CA ARG A 11 -3.98 11.68 10.44
C ARG A 11 -2.64 12.06 11.04
N SER A 12 -1.91 12.95 10.37
CA SER A 12 -0.73 13.60 10.93
C SER A 12 -1.11 14.59 12.03
N ASP A 13 -0.11 15.10 12.75
CA ASP A 13 -0.26 16.18 13.72
C ASP A 13 -0.79 17.48 13.09
N SER A 14 -0.58 17.67 11.78
CA SER A 14 -1.14 18.80 11.00
C SER A 14 -2.59 18.58 10.55
N GLY A 15 -3.16 17.40 10.83
CA GLY A 15 -4.53 17.02 10.44
C GLY A 15 -4.66 16.42 9.04
N GLU A 16 -3.56 16.35 8.29
CA GLU A 16 -3.51 15.77 6.95
C GLU A 16 -3.69 14.25 7.00
N VAL A 17 -4.54 13.72 6.13
CA VAL A 17 -4.81 12.28 6.07
C VAL A 17 -3.81 11.60 5.14
N TYR A 18 -3.24 10.50 5.60
CA TYR A 18 -2.40 9.62 4.79
C TYR A 18 -2.79 8.16 4.96
N LEU A 19 -2.37 7.35 4.00
CA LEU A 19 -2.50 5.90 4.05
C LEU A 19 -1.15 5.33 4.49
N LEU A 20 -1.13 4.70 5.65
CA LEU A 20 0.04 3.97 6.14
C LEU A 20 -0.02 2.54 5.60
N VAL A 21 0.75 2.23 4.56
CA VAL A 21 0.80 0.89 3.97
C VAL A 21 1.92 0.08 4.59
N HIS A 22 1.56 -1.06 5.16
CA HIS A 22 2.50 -2.04 5.67
C HIS A 22 2.69 -3.17 4.65
N VAL A 23 3.93 -3.41 4.19
CA VAL A 23 4.26 -4.53 3.30
C VAL A 23 5.26 -5.46 3.98
N GLN A 24 4.86 -6.72 4.17
CA GLN A 24 5.76 -7.78 4.60
C GLN A 24 6.36 -8.47 3.38
N MET A 25 7.66 -8.72 3.41
CA MET A 25 8.34 -9.55 2.42
C MET A 25 8.71 -10.89 3.04
N ARG A 26 8.63 -11.94 2.23
CA ARG A 26 9.02 -13.29 2.60
C ARG A 26 9.84 -13.88 1.48
N ASP A 27 10.88 -14.62 1.85
CA ASP A 27 11.64 -15.41 0.88
C ASP A 27 10.92 -16.73 0.55
N ARG A 28 11.60 -17.58 -0.23
CA ARG A 28 11.07 -18.89 -0.65
C ARG A 28 10.88 -19.89 0.49
N TRP A 29 11.45 -19.64 1.67
CA TRP A 29 11.30 -20.46 2.87
C TRP A 29 10.31 -19.85 3.86
N ALA A 30 9.58 -18.81 3.44
CA ALA A 30 8.63 -18.04 4.24
C ALA A 30 9.26 -17.23 5.39
N ASP A 31 10.59 -17.08 5.40
CA ASP A 31 11.28 -16.22 6.37
C ASP A 31 11.09 -14.76 6.00
N ILE A 32 10.90 -13.92 7.01
CA ILE A 32 10.70 -12.48 6.81
C ILE A 32 12.04 -11.84 6.44
N CYS A 33 12.04 -11.12 5.34
CA CYS A 33 13.24 -10.51 4.79
C CYS A 33 13.02 -9.05 4.37
N LYS A 34 14.13 -8.38 4.05
CA LYS A 34 14.13 -7.10 3.33
C LYS A 34 14.26 -7.41 1.84
N GLY A 35 13.59 -6.64 1.00
CA GLY A 35 13.70 -6.76 -0.46
C GLY A 35 14.33 -5.52 -1.07
N THR A 36 14.75 -5.65 -2.33
CA THR A 36 15.33 -4.59 -3.16
C THR A 36 14.56 -4.49 -4.48
N GLY A 37 14.66 -3.35 -5.17
CA GLY A 37 13.99 -3.13 -6.45
C GLY A 37 12.99 -1.96 -6.43
N MET A 38 11.96 -2.02 -7.26
CA MET A 38 10.99 -0.94 -7.41
C MET A 38 9.63 -1.34 -6.83
N MET A 39 9.23 -0.69 -5.74
CA MET A 39 7.90 -0.87 -5.15
C MET A 39 6.91 0.09 -5.81
N LYS A 40 5.79 -0.43 -6.28
CA LYS A 40 4.67 0.34 -6.79
C LYS A 40 3.43 0.03 -5.97
N ILE A 41 2.77 1.06 -5.48
CA ILE A 41 1.51 0.94 -4.75
C ILE A 41 0.44 1.62 -5.57
N TYR A 42 -0.67 0.92 -5.79
CA TYR A 42 -1.79 1.39 -6.57
C TYR A 42 -3.02 1.48 -5.69
N LEU A 43 -3.83 2.52 -5.86
CA LEU A 43 -5.13 2.66 -5.23
C LEU A 43 -6.21 2.53 -6.30
N TYR A 44 -7.17 1.65 -6.04
CA TYR A 44 -8.31 1.40 -6.90
C TYR A 44 -9.62 1.74 -6.20
N ARG A 45 -10.52 2.33 -6.97
CA ARG A 45 -11.89 2.63 -6.56
C ARG A 45 -12.85 1.64 -7.23
N PRO A 46 -13.81 1.05 -6.49
CA PRO A 46 -14.90 0.30 -7.10
C PRO A 46 -15.73 1.20 -8.01
N THR A 47 -15.92 0.80 -9.25
CA THR A 47 -16.79 1.47 -10.22
C THR A 47 -17.96 0.55 -10.55
N GLY A 48 -19.18 1.11 -10.57
CA GLY A 48 -20.40 0.39 -10.95
C GLY A 48 -21.41 0.14 -9.80
N PRO A 49 -22.71 0.03 -10.12
CA PRO A 49 -23.74 -0.29 -9.14
C PRO A 49 -23.62 -1.75 -8.68
N GLY A 50 -23.74 -1.99 -7.37
CA GLY A 50 -23.94 -3.33 -6.81
C GLY A 50 -22.73 -4.27 -6.86
N GLY A 51 -21.50 -3.76 -7.01
CA GLY A 51 -20.30 -4.60 -6.93
C GLY A 51 -20.03 -5.40 -8.21
N SER A 52 -20.20 -4.78 -9.39
CA SER A 52 -19.91 -5.36 -10.71
C SER A 52 -18.46 -5.84 -10.92
N GLY A 53 -17.61 -5.76 -9.90
CA GLY A 53 -16.19 -6.13 -9.96
C GLY A 53 -15.33 -5.18 -10.80
N GLN A 54 -15.92 -4.13 -11.36
CA GLN A 54 -15.17 -3.11 -12.08
C GLN A 54 -14.48 -2.18 -11.08
N GLU A 55 -13.24 -1.84 -11.40
CA GLU A 55 -12.45 -0.93 -10.60
C GLU A 55 -11.68 0.02 -11.51
N GLU A 56 -11.48 1.23 -11.01
CA GLU A 56 -10.69 2.28 -11.65
C GLU A 56 -9.44 2.53 -10.82
N GLN A 57 -8.27 2.52 -11.47
CA GLN A 57 -7.03 2.94 -10.83
C GLN A 57 -7.05 4.46 -10.64
N VAL A 58 -7.02 4.92 -9.39
CA VAL A 58 -7.11 6.34 -9.06
C VAL A 58 -5.74 6.97 -8.82
N LEU A 59 -4.85 6.28 -8.10
CA LEU A 59 -3.52 6.78 -7.76
C LEU A 59 -2.45 5.69 -7.86
N ARG A 60 -1.20 6.14 -8.02
CA ARG A 60 -0.01 5.31 -8.04
C ARG A 60 1.15 6.02 -7.34
N TRP A 61 1.85 5.30 -6.48
CA TRP A 61 3.12 5.71 -5.89
C TRP A 61 4.23 4.75 -6.35
N GLU A 62 5.43 5.28 -6.56
CA GLU A 62 6.62 4.51 -6.90
C GLU A 62 7.73 4.82 -5.88
N ILE A 63 8.33 3.78 -5.31
CA ILE A 63 9.34 3.87 -4.26
C ILE A 63 10.53 3.00 -4.68
N ASP A 64 11.69 3.64 -4.84
CA ASP A 64 12.93 2.94 -5.10
C ASP A 64 13.49 2.34 -3.81
N LEU A 65 13.57 1.00 -3.79
CA LEU A 65 14.11 0.20 -2.70
C LEU A 65 15.50 -0.35 -3.05
N SER A 66 16.10 0.04 -4.18
CA SER A 66 17.40 -0.43 -4.65
C SER A 66 18.58 0.19 -3.89
N ASP A 67 18.44 1.43 -3.42
CA ASP A 67 19.39 2.04 -2.48
C ASP A 67 19.16 1.47 -1.07
N LEU A 68 20.10 0.65 -0.60
CA LEU A 68 20.00 -0.03 0.70
C LEU A 68 19.94 0.94 1.89
N ASN A 69 20.53 2.13 1.78
CA ASN A 69 20.48 3.13 2.85
C ASN A 69 19.08 3.76 2.92
N ALA A 70 18.52 4.14 1.78
CA ALA A 70 17.16 4.67 1.71
C ALA A 70 16.11 3.61 2.08
N ASN A 71 16.31 2.37 1.61
CA ASN A 71 15.46 1.21 1.90
C ASN A 71 15.28 0.99 3.41
N ALA A 72 16.38 1.09 4.17
CA ALA A 72 16.38 0.84 5.61
C ALA A 72 15.43 1.78 6.38
N VAL A 73 15.21 3.01 5.89
CA VAL A 73 14.32 4.01 6.52
C VAL A 73 12.86 3.53 6.55
N PHE A 74 12.44 2.76 5.55
CA PHE A 74 11.07 2.27 5.45
C PHE A 74 10.83 1.04 6.32
N PHE A 75 11.85 0.27 6.67
CA PHE A 75 11.68 -1.00 7.36
C PHE A 75 11.49 -0.79 8.87
N ASP A 76 10.37 -1.27 9.40
CA ASP A 76 10.09 -1.29 10.83
C ASP A 76 10.51 -2.64 11.45
N PRO A 77 11.51 -2.67 12.35
CA PRO A 77 11.95 -3.90 13.00
C PRO A 77 10.88 -4.52 13.90
N ALA A 78 9.99 -3.72 14.49
CA ALA A 78 9.01 -4.21 15.46
C ALA A 78 7.89 -5.01 14.79
N THR A 79 7.39 -4.52 13.65
CA THR A 79 6.34 -5.20 12.88
C THR A 79 6.89 -6.07 11.75
N GLN A 80 8.19 -5.99 11.49
CA GLN A 80 8.89 -6.66 10.38
C GLN A 80 8.22 -6.40 9.02
N THR A 81 7.88 -5.14 8.79
CA THR A 81 7.23 -4.66 7.56
C THR A 81 7.87 -3.37 7.08
N TYR A 82 7.86 -3.16 5.77
CA TYR A 82 8.03 -1.83 5.20
C TYR A 82 6.82 -0.96 5.51
N ARG A 83 7.04 0.31 5.87
CA ARG A 83 6.02 1.32 6.15
C ARG A 83 6.12 2.44 5.14
N PHE A 84 5.09 2.57 4.31
CA PHE A 84 4.97 3.65 3.34
C PHE A 84 3.87 4.60 3.78
N ARG A 85 4.22 5.88 4.01
CA ARG A 85 3.26 6.95 4.25
C ARG A 85 2.88 7.57 2.92
N LEU A 86 1.66 7.29 2.47
CA LEU A 86 1.17 7.71 1.15
C LEU A 86 0.22 8.90 1.30
N TRP A 87 0.62 10.02 0.72
CA TRP A 87 -0.06 11.30 0.76
C TRP A 87 -0.88 11.53 -0.52
N ASP A 88 -1.50 12.71 -0.63
CA ASP A 88 -2.29 13.15 -1.79
C ASP A 88 -3.49 12.25 -2.09
N LEU A 89 -4.11 11.72 -1.03
CA LEU A 89 -5.27 10.83 -1.17
C LEU A 89 -6.48 11.56 -1.74
N PRO A 90 -7.35 10.90 -2.53
CA PRO A 90 -8.59 11.52 -3.00
C PRO A 90 -9.51 11.85 -1.81
N THR A 91 -10.28 12.93 -1.92
CA THR A 91 -11.14 13.41 -0.82
C THR A 91 -12.03 12.33 -0.22
N TRP A 92 -12.63 11.46 -1.05
CA TRP A 92 -13.50 10.38 -0.56
C TRP A 92 -12.73 9.36 0.31
N VAL A 93 -11.47 9.07 0.00
CA VAL A 93 -10.58 8.24 0.84
C VAL A 93 -10.24 8.99 2.13
N GLN A 94 -9.95 10.28 2.05
CA GLN A 94 -9.67 11.08 3.25
C GLN A 94 -10.85 11.09 4.23
N GLN A 95 -12.08 11.12 3.72
CA GLN A 95 -13.30 11.04 4.54
C GLN A 95 -13.50 9.67 5.19
N MET A 96 -12.82 8.62 4.71
CA MET A 96 -12.81 7.32 5.37
C MET A 96 -11.87 7.25 6.57
N ALA A 97 -10.98 8.22 6.79
CA ALA A 97 -10.07 8.24 7.93
C ALA A 97 -10.80 8.50 9.26
N PRO A 98 -10.22 8.15 10.43
CA PRO A 98 -10.79 8.48 11.73
C PRO A 98 -11.23 9.96 11.81
N GLY A 99 -12.47 10.20 12.26
CA GLY A 99 -13.07 11.54 12.34
C GLY A 99 -13.56 12.14 11.02
N GLY A 100 -13.53 11.42 9.89
CA GLY A 100 -14.10 11.89 8.62
C GLY A 100 -15.63 11.74 8.52
N ASP A 101 -16.24 12.42 7.54
CA ASP A 101 -17.68 12.34 7.27
C ASP A 101 -18.01 11.09 6.42
N ARG A 102 -18.63 10.10 7.06
CA ARG A 102 -19.03 8.83 6.43
C ARG A 102 -19.99 9.01 5.25
N LYS A 103 -20.83 10.04 5.26
CA LYS A 103 -21.75 10.30 4.12
C LYS A 103 -20.98 10.79 2.90
N ALA A 104 -19.89 11.54 3.13
CA ALA A 104 -19.01 12.05 2.08
C ALA A 104 -17.98 11.01 1.58
N ALA A 105 -17.77 9.91 2.31
CA ALA A 105 -16.83 8.83 1.96
C ALA A 105 -17.26 7.96 0.77
N GLY A 106 -18.49 8.11 0.26
CA GLY A 106 -18.99 7.36 -0.88
C GLY A 106 -19.10 5.85 -0.61
N PRO A 107 -18.47 4.97 -1.41
CA PRO A 107 -18.67 3.52 -1.33
C PRO A 107 -18.13 2.87 -0.05
N GLY A 108 -17.40 3.61 0.80
CA GLY A 108 -16.90 3.10 2.08
C GLY A 108 -15.83 2.01 1.97
N GLN A 109 -15.30 1.77 0.76
CA GLN A 109 -14.23 0.81 0.53
C GLN A 109 -13.33 1.22 -0.65
N PHE A 110 -12.08 0.78 -0.62
CA PHE A 110 -11.10 0.90 -1.69
C PHE A 110 -10.10 -0.25 -1.66
N ARG A 111 -9.49 -0.54 -2.79
CA ARG A 111 -8.47 -1.59 -2.89
C ARG A 111 -7.09 -0.96 -3.04
N ILE A 112 -6.10 -1.60 -2.43
CA ILE A 112 -4.70 -1.32 -2.69
C ILE A 112 -4.00 -2.54 -3.25
N ILE A 113 -3.08 -2.32 -4.18
CA ILE A 113 -2.22 -3.35 -4.74
C ILE A 113 -0.79 -2.89 -4.54
N ALA A 114 0.01 -3.70 -3.84
CA ALA A 114 1.45 -3.52 -3.75
C ALA A 114 2.11 -4.44 -4.77
N ARG A 115 3.05 -3.92 -5.56
CA ARG A 115 3.81 -4.64 -6.57
C ARG A 115 5.30 -4.31 -6.42
N LEU A 116 6.11 -5.32 -6.16
CA LEU A 116 7.56 -5.21 -6.18
C LEU A 116 8.09 -5.83 -7.48
N THR A 117 8.83 -5.05 -8.26
CA THR A 117 9.72 -5.59 -9.29
C THR A 117 11.12 -5.70 -8.69
N THR A 118 11.68 -6.90 -8.60
CA THR A 118 13.00 -7.15 -7.99
C THR A 118 13.88 -7.96 -8.94
N PRO A 119 15.21 -7.71 -8.97
CA PRO A 119 16.12 -8.53 -9.76
C PRO A 119 16.20 -9.97 -9.20
N THR A 120 16.47 -10.93 -10.09
CA THR A 120 16.82 -12.31 -9.73
C THR A 120 18.34 -12.51 -9.77
N PRO A 121 18.89 -13.56 -9.12
CA PRO A 121 20.33 -13.86 -9.19
C PRO A 121 20.85 -14.08 -10.61
N GLU A 122 19.99 -14.51 -11.53
CA GLU A 122 20.31 -14.76 -12.95
C GLU A 122 20.29 -13.48 -13.80
N GLY A 123 20.06 -12.31 -13.19
CA GLY A 123 20.00 -11.02 -13.88
C GLY A 123 18.65 -10.73 -14.54
N GLY A 124 17.63 -11.56 -14.31
CA GLY A 124 16.25 -11.28 -14.71
C GLY A 124 15.52 -10.38 -13.71
N GLU A 125 14.25 -10.11 -13.97
CA GLU A 125 13.35 -9.47 -13.02
C GLU A 125 12.17 -10.38 -12.71
N VAL A 126 11.74 -10.37 -11.45
CA VAL A 126 10.49 -11.01 -11.02
C VAL A 126 9.56 -9.98 -10.42
N VAL A 127 8.27 -10.18 -10.64
CA VAL A 127 7.21 -9.35 -10.08
C VAL A 127 6.53 -10.11 -8.96
N LEU A 128 6.50 -9.51 -7.78
CA LEU A 128 5.74 -9.98 -6.63
C LEU A 128 4.60 -9.00 -6.38
N ALA A 129 3.39 -9.50 -6.16
CA ALA A 129 2.24 -8.66 -5.89
C ALA A 129 1.42 -9.21 -4.73
N ASP A 130 0.71 -8.32 -4.03
CA ASP A 130 -0.38 -8.67 -3.13
C ASP A 130 -1.38 -7.51 -3.07
N GLU A 131 -2.62 -7.80 -2.69
CA GLU A 131 -3.70 -6.82 -2.63
C GLU A 131 -4.45 -6.86 -1.30
N MET A 132 -5.07 -5.74 -0.95
CA MET A 132 -5.93 -5.63 0.22
C MET A 132 -7.12 -4.73 -0.08
N LEU A 133 -8.32 -5.22 0.25
CA LEU A 133 -9.53 -4.40 0.30
C LEU A 133 -9.61 -3.74 1.69
N ILE A 134 -9.76 -2.42 1.71
CA ILE A 134 -9.93 -1.63 2.91
C ILE A 134 -11.36 -1.13 2.92
N SER A 135 -12.12 -1.49 3.94
CA SER A 135 -13.51 -1.08 4.14
C SER A 135 -13.70 -0.48 5.52
N ARG A 136 -14.72 0.38 5.68
CA ARG A 136 -15.02 1.03 6.96
C ARG A 136 -16.49 1.29 7.18
#